data_AF-A0A0F3PWD5-F1
#
_entry.id   AF-A0A0F3PWD5-F1
#
_cell.length_a   1.000
_cell.length_b   1.000
_cell.length_c   1.000
_cell.angle_alpha   90.00
_cell.angle_beta   90.00
_cell.angle_gamma   90.00
#
_symmetry.space_group_name_H-M   'P 1'
#
loop_
_entity.id
_entity.type
_entity.pdbx_description
1 polymer ?
#
loop_
_entity_poly.entity_id
_entity_poly.type
_entity_poly.pdbx_seq_one_letter_code
_entity_poly.pdbx_strand_id
1 'polypeptide(L)'
;MLVAMEGSVGYGIGGARVELEIGYERFKTKGIRDSGSKEDEADTVYLLAKELAYDVVTGQTDKLTAALAKTSGKDIVQFAKAVEISHSGIDGKVCVTKESSNKSKYGKYAEETGTSNADETAICGGAANGTGTSNTTKEVLRHFVKATLKGDGSKNWPTSTKTGGTPSDTKNDNAEAVAKDLTKLTSEEKTIVAGLLAKTIEGGEVVEIRAVSSTSVMVNAWFEVTRLFNIECNN
;
A
#
# COMPACT_ATOMS: atom_id res chain seq x y z
N MET A 1 -1.15 16.25 -35.88
CA MET A 1 0.17 15.64 -35.64
C MET A 1 0.38 15.64 -34.13
N LEU A 2 0.35 14.46 -33.51
CA LEU A 2 0.56 14.30 -32.07
C LEU A 2 2.06 14.31 -31.81
N VAL A 3 2.53 15.22 -30.97
CA VAL A 3 3.88 15.22 -30.42
C VAL A 3 3.73 15.13 -28.92
N ALA A 4 4.35 14.12 -28.32
CA ALA A 4 4.39 13.92 -26.88
C ALA A 4 5.84 14.10 -26.42
N MET A 5 6.08 15.15 -25.63
CA MET A 5 7.22 15.21 -24.71
C MET A 5 6.69 15.79 -23.40
N GLU A 6 6.96 15.04 -22.33
CA GLU A 6 6.79 15.37 -20.91
C GLU A 6 5.57 16.21 -20.52
N GLY A 7 4.51 15.53 -20.05
CA GLY A 7 3.51 16.13 -19.16
C GLY A 7 2.37 16.90 -19.81
N SER A 8 2.28 17.00 -21.13
CA SER A 8 1.12 17.62 -21.77
C SER A 8 0.72 16.96 -23.10
N VAL A 9 -0.58 16.72 -23.25
CA VAL A 9 -1.23 16.33 -24.52
C VAL A 9 -1.93 17.57 -25.05
N GLY A 10 -1.41 18.13 -26.14
CA GLY A 10 -2.03 19.25 -26.84
C GLY A 10 -2.70 18.79 -28.13
N TYR A 11 -3.97 19.19 -28.33
CA TYR A 11 -4.68 19.02 -29.61
C TYR A 11 -4.87 20.40 -30.24
N GLY A 12 -4.20 20.64 -31.38
CA GLY A 12 -4.29 21.91 -32.09
C GLY A 12 -5.32 21.85 -33.22
N ILE A 13 -6.41 22.61 -33.09
CA ILE A 13 -7.27 23.00 -34.22
C ILE A 13 -7.44 24.52 -34.19
N GLY A 14 -7.04 25.18 -35.28
CA GLY A 14 -7.48 26.54 -35.62
C GLY A 14 -7.02 27.65 -34.68
N GLY A 15 -5.78 28.13 -34.84
CA GLY A 15 -5.38 29.51 -34.50
C GLY A 15 -5.33 29.94 -33.03
N ALA A 16 -5.92 29.18 -32.10
CA ALA A 16 -5.86 29.46 -30.67
C ALA A 16 -5.05 28.38 -29.96
N ARG A 17 -3.97 28.78 -29.29
CA ARG A 17 -3.24 27.93 -28.35
C ARG A 17 -4.00 27.96 -27.03
N VAL A 18 -4.69 26.87 -26.70
CA VAL A 18 -5.28 26.67 -25.38
C VAL A 18 -4.28 25.83 -24.59
N GLU A 19 -3.55 26.47 -23.70
CA GLU A 19 -2.71 25.80 -22.71
C GLU A 19 -3.61 25.39 -21.54
N LEU A 20 -3.80 24.08 -21.34
CA LEU A 20 -4.42 23.56 -20.12
C LEU A 20 -3.30 23.39 -19.08
N GLU A 21 -3.10 24.42 -18.25
CA GLU A 21 -2.34 24.29 -17.02
C GLU A 21 -3.21 23.55 -15.99
N ILE A 22 -2.91 22.28 -15.71
CA ILE A 22 -3.46 21.60 -14.54
C ILE A 22 -2.67 22.09 -13.33
N GLY A 23 -3.04 23.28 -12.84
CA GLY A 23 -2.67 23.71 -11.50
C GLY A 23 -3.22 22.71 -10.50
N TYR A 24 -2.36 22.19 -9.61
CA TYR A 24 -2.77 21.28 -8.53
C TYR A 24 -3.54 22.07 -7.47
N GLU A 25 -4.74 22.53 -7.82
CA GLU A 25 -5.64 23.22 -6.90
C GLU A 25 -6.40 22.19 -6.06
N ARG A 26 -6.26 22.38 -4.76
CA ARG A 26 -6.81 21.56 -3.69
C ARG A 26 -8.34 21.69 -3.70
N PHE A 27 -9.03 20.76 -4.35
CA PHE A 27 -10.49 20.69 -4.30
C PHE A 27 -10.94 20.32 -2.88
N LYS A 28 -11.21 21.34 -2.05
CA LYS A 28 -11.96 21.17 -0.80
C LYS A 28 -13.42 20.89 -1.15
N THR A 29 -13.86 19.65 -1.02
CA THR A 29 -15.28 19.32 -0.97
C THR A 29 -15.86 19.91 0.31
N LYS A 30 -16.51 21.07 0.21
CA LYS A 30 -17.23 21.70 1.31
C LYS A 30 -18.52 20.91 1.54
N GLY A 31 -18.42 19.80 2.27
CA GLY A 31 -19.56 19.13 2.86
C GLY A 31 -20.15 20.06 3.92
N ILE A 32 -21.33 20.63 3.67
CA ILE A 32 -22.14 21.21 4.74
C ILE A 32 -22.57 20.04 5.60
N ARG A 33 -21.83 19.76 6.67
CA ARG A 33 -22.31 19.01 7.84
C ARG A 33 -21.40 19.27 9.03
N ASP A 34 -22.02 19.96 9.97
CA ASP A 34 -21.58 20.27 11.31
C ASP A 34 -21.03 19.05 12.06
N SER A 35 -20.10 19.29 13.00
CA SER A 35 -19.46 18.38 13.96
C SER A 35 -18.22 17.55 13.55
N GLY A 36 -17.04 18.17 13.69
CA GLY A 36 -16.00 17.69 14.63
C GLY A 36 -15.18 16.44 14.27
N SER A 37 -13.90 16.68 13.94
CA SER A 37 -12.73 15.79 14.19
C SER A 37 -12.70 14.40 13.54
N LYS A 38 -13.10 14.28 12.26
CA LYS A 38 -12.83 13.06 11.46
C LYS A 38 -12.28 13.30 10.04
N GLU A 39 -12.26 14.53 9.57
CA GLU A 39 -11.83 14.86 8.19
C GLU A 39 -10.30 14.83 8.03
N ASP A 40 -9.54 15.20 9.06
CA ASP A 40 -8.08 15.22 9.00
C ASP A 40 -7.43 13.82 8.96
N GLU A 41 -8.09 12.79 9.52
CA GLU A 41 -7.63 11.39 9.43
C GLU A 41 -7.86 10.81 8.03
N ALA A 42 -9.01 11.08 7.41
CA ALA A 42 -9.31 10.56 6.07
C ALA A 42 -8.39 11.17 5.00
N ASP A 43 -8.14 12.48 5.05
CA ASP A 43 -7.25 13.17 4.11
C ASP A 43 -5.79 12.73 4.26
N THR A 44 -5.33 12.48 5.49
CA THR A 44 -3.96 11.98 5.73
C THR A 44 -3.80 10.51 5.31
N VAL A 45 -4.83 9.68 5.47
CA VAL A 45 -4.85 8.28 5.00
C VAL A 45 -4.85 8.19 3.47
N TYR A 46 -5.62 9.03 2.78
CA TYR A 46 -5.66 9.08 1.32
C TYR A 46 -4.30 9.49 0.70
N LEU A 47 -3.63 10.47 1.31
CA LEU A 47 -2.29 10.87 0.86
C LEU A 47 -1.26 9.75 1.10
N LEU A 48 -1.33 9.07 2.25
CA LEU A 48 -0.39 8.01 2.61
C LEU A 48 -0.46 6.82 1.64
N ALA A 49 -1.65 6.40 1.25
CA ALA A 49 -1.84 5.28 0.33
C ALA A 49 -1.33 5.57 -1.09
N LYS A 50 -1.57 6.79 -1.59
CA LYS A 50 -1.05 7.23 -2.89
C LYS A 50 0.49 7.33 -2.87
N GLU A 51 1.07 7.80 -1.77
CA GLU A 51 2.53 7.82 -1.57
C GLU A 51 3.11 6.41 -1.53
N LEU A 52 2.49 5.48 -0.79
CA LEU A 52 2.90 4.07 -0.71
C LEU A 52 2.92 3.40 -2.08
N ALA A 53 1.86 3.58 -2.87
CA ALA A 53 1.76 3.02 -4.21
C ALA A 53 2.86 3.58 -5.14
N TYR A 54 3.11 4.88 -5.06
CA TYR A 54 4.16 5.53 -5.85
C TYR A 54 5.57 5.08 -5.45
N ASP A 55 5.84 4.96 -4.15
CA ASP A 55 7.15 4.55 -3.64
C ASP A 55 7.49 3.09 -3.99
N VAL A 56 6.49 2.18 -4.00
CA VAL A 56 6.68 0.80 -4.48
C VAL A 56 7.08 0.78 -5.95
N VAL A 57 6.37 1.53 -6.80
CA VAL A 57 6.62 1.55 -8.25
C VAL A 57 7.97 2.20 -8.58
N THR A 58 8.29 3.30 -7.91
CA THR A 58 9.56 4.02 -8.12
C THR A 58 10.76 3.38 -7.43
N GLY A 59 10.54 2.40 -6.55
CA GLY A 59 11.60 1.68 -5.85
C GLY A 59 12.28 2.48 -4.74
N GLN A 60 11.62 3.52 -4.21
CA GLN A 60 12.16 4.37 -3.14
C GLN A 60 12.05 3.66 -1.78
N THR A 61 12.98 2.73 -1.53
CA THR A 61 12.93 1.83 -0.37
C THR A 61 12.87 2.58 0.96
N ASP A 62 13.59 3.69 1.12
CA ASP A 62 13.60 4.45 2.38
C ASP A 62 12.27 5.16 2.66
N LYS A 63 11.64 5.75 1.63
CA LYS A 63 10.33 6.39 1.76
C LYS A 63 9.23 5.36 1.96
N LEU A 64 9.28 4.25 1.20
CA LEU A 64 8.39 3.12 1.38
C LEU A 64 8.47 2.56 2.80
N THR A 65 9.69 2.40 3.34
CA THR A 65 9.91 1.95 4.72
C THR A 65 9.26 2.91 5.72
N ALA A 66 9.48 4.22 5.55
CA ALA A 66 8.92 5.23 6.44
C ALA A 66 7.38 5.27 6.39
N ALA A 67 6.79 5.06 5.21
CA ALA A 67 5.35 5.01 5.03
C ALA A 67 4.75 3.72 5.61
N LEU A 68 5.35 2.55 5.31
CA LEU A 68 4.93 1.25 5.86
C LEU A 68 5.04 1.20 7.39
N ALA A 69 6.04 1.87 7.96
CA ALA A 69 6.20 1.97 9.41
C ALA A 69 5.08 2.79 10.09
N LYS A 70 4.38 3.67 9.35
CA LYS A 70 3.20 4.39 9.82
C LYS A 70 1.90 3.62 9.61
N THR A 71 1.90 2.63 8.72
CA THR A 71 0.76 1.75 8.49
C THR A 71 0.53 0.83 9.69
N SER A 72 -0.72 0.65 10.09
CA SER A 72 -1.06 -0.23 11.22
C SER A 72 -0.76 -1.69 10.89
N GLY A 73 -0.40 -2.49 11.89
CA GLY A 73 -0.17 -3.93 11.69
C GLY A 73 -1.43 -4.65 11.17
N LYS A 74 -2.61 -4.16 11.53
CA LYS A 74 -3.90 -4.70 11.05
C LYS A 74 -4.04 -4.53 9.54
N ASP A 75 -3.69 -3.36 9.01
CA ASP A 75 -3.80 -3.10 7.56
C ASP A 75 -2.76 -3.93 6.79
N ILE A 76 -1.59 -4.18 7.38
CA ILE A 76 -0.57 -5.08 6.80
C ILE A 76 -1.05 -6.52 6.75
N VAL A 77 -1.75 -6.99 7.78
CA VAL A 77 -2.40 -8.30 7.75
C VAL A 77 -3.45 -8.37 6.63
N GLN A 78 -4.26 -7.31 6.45
CA GLN A 78 -5.26 -7.26 5.38
C GLN A 78 -4.61 -7.24 4.00
N PHE A 79 -3.55 -6.45 3.83
CA PHE A 79 -2.71 -6.43 2.63
C PHE A 79 -2.16 -7.81 2.29
N ALA A 80 -1.53 -8.50 3.25
CA ALA A 80 -1.00 -9.84 3.02
C ALA A 80 -2.08 -10.86 2.62
N LYS A 81 -3.27 -10.80 3.24
CA LYS A 81 -4.42 -11.63 2.85
C LYS A 81 -4.88 -11.32 1.42
N ALA A 82 -4.91 -10.05 1.02
CA ALA A 82 -5.29 -9.65 -0.33
C ALA A 82 -4.26 -10.13 -1.38
N VAL A 83 -2.96 -10.07 -1.06
CA VAL A 83 -1.86 -10.60 -1.88
C VAL A 83 -1.97 -12.12 -2.02
N GLU A 84 -2.17 -12.85 -0.92
CA GLU A 84 -2.39 -14.30 -0.96
C GLU A 84 -3.52 -14.69 -1.91
N ILE A 85 -4.68 -14.04 -1.79
CA ILE A 85 -5.89 -14.39 -2.54
C ILE A 85 -5.74 -14.03 -4.01
N SER A 86 -5.19 -12.86 -4.30
CA SER A 86 -5.18 -12.32 -5.67
C SER A 86 -3.95 -12.77 -6.46
N HIS A 87 -2.80 -12.91 -5.80
CA HIS A 87 -1.50 -13.13 -6.43
C HIS A 87 -0.56 -13.95 -5.52
N SER A 88 -0.86 -15.23 -5.34
CA SER A 88 -0.07 -16.16 -4.50
C SER A 88 1.40 -16.28 -4.93
N GLY A 89 1.72 -16.02 -6.21
CA GLY A 89 3.11 -15.95 -6.69
C GLY A 89 3.91 -14.78 -6.09
N ILE A 90 3.24 -13.67 -5.74
CA ILE A 90 3.85 -12.52 -5.06
C ILE A 90 3.99 -12.80 -3.56
N ASP A 91 2.98 -13.42 -2.93
CA ASP A 91 3.08 -13.89 -1.54
C ASP A 91 4.34 -14.75 -1.34
N GLY A 92 4.64 -15.63 -2.31
CA GLY A 92 5.83 -16.48 -2.32
C GLY A 92 7.18 -15.78 -2.51
N LYS A 93 7.21 -14.47 -2.78
CA LYS A 93 8.42 -13.66 -3.00
C LYS A 93 8.71 -12.65 -1.90
N VAL A 94 7.75 -12.39 -1.03
CA VAL A 94 7.86 -11.39 0.04
C VAL A 94 8.02 -12.10 1.38
N CYS A 95 8.91 -11.58 2.25
CA CYS A 95 9.23 -12.19 3.54
C CYS A 95 9.61 -13.68 3.41
N VAL A 96 10.38 -14.03 2.38
CA VAL A 96 10.83 -15.40 2.22
C VAL A 96 11.94 -15.67 3.22
N THR A 97 11.67 -16.56 4.18
CA THR A 97 12.66 -16.98 5.19
C THR A 97 13.93 -17.52 4.54
N LYS A 98 15.07 -17.18 5.17
CA LYS A 98 16.40 -17.50 4.65
C LYS A 98 16.96 -18.75 5.30
N GLU A 99 17.90 -19.37 4.61
CA GLU A 99 18.64 -20.50 5.14
C GLU A 99 19.53 -20.07 6.30
N SER A 100 19.77 -20.98 7.24
CA SER A 100 20.85 -20.84 8.19
C SER A 100 22.20 -20.77 7.47
N SER A 101 23.21 -20.21 8.13
CA SER A 101 24.60 -20.18 7.65
C SER A 101 25.13 -21.58 7.27
N ASN A 102 24.60 -22.64 7.88
CA ASN A 102 24.94 -24.04 7.59
C ASN A 102 24.07 -24.68 6.48
N LYS A 103 23.29 -23.88 5.72
CA LYS A 103 22.54 -24.24 4.50
C LYS A 103 21.64 -25.47 4.59
N SER A 104 21.14 -25.78 5.78
CA SER A 104 20.38 -27.01 6.00
C SER A 104 18.92 -26.77 6.38
N LYS A 105 18.57 -25.55 6.83
CA LYS A 105 17.27 -25.21 7.45
C LYS A 105 16.87 -23.77 7.17
N TYR A 106 15.57 -23.49 7.19
CA TYR A 106 14.99 -22.16 7.03
C TYR A 106 14.51 -21.59 8.36
N GLY A 107 14.45 -20.26 8.47
CA GLY A 107 13.76 -19.61 9.58
C GLY A 107 12.28 -20.04 9.66
N LYS A 108 11.72 -20.08 10.87
CA LYS A 108 10.30 -20.32 11.12
C LYS A 108 9.70 -19.10 11.81
N TYR A 109 8.59 -18.58 11.31
CA TYR A 109 7.95 -17.43 11.91
C TYR A 109 7.37 -17.74 13.28
N ALA A 110 7.65 -16.85 14.22
CA ALA A 110 7.15 -16.90 15.59
C ALA A 110 6.92 -15.49 16.12
N GLU A 111 6.37 -15.40 17.34
CA GLU A 111 6.14 -14.12 18.02
C GLU A 111 7.43 -13.43 18.47
N GLU A 112 8.52 -14.18 18.64
CA GLU A 112 9.81 -13.66 19.08
C GLU A 112 10.92 -14.34 18.28
N THR A 113 12.01 -13.61 18.07
CA THR A 113 13.22 -14.22 17.51
C THR A 113 13.88 -15.07 18.59
N GLY A 114 14.02 -16.36 18.31
CA GLY A 114 14.55 -17.35 19.26
C GLY A 114 16.05 -17.21 19.49
N THR A 115 16.57 -17.97 20.45
CA THR A 115 18.01 -18.04 20.75
C THR A 115 18.74 -18.97 19.78
N SER A 116 20.05 -19.15 19.97
CA SER A 116 20.95 -19.99 19.15
C SER A 116 20.54 -21.48 19.03
N ASN A 117 19.50 -21.92 19.72
CA ASN A 117 19.00 -23.29 19.68
C ASN A 117 17.59 -23.39 19.04
N ALA A 118 17.03 -22.28 18.57
CA ALA A 118 15.70 -22.20 17.97
C ALA A 118 15.78 -21.65 16.54
N ASP A 119 14.96 -22.20 15.66
CA ASP A 119 14.88 -21.77 14.25
C ASP A 119 13.90 -20.58 14.07
N GLU A 120 13.42 -20.04 15.18
CA GLU A 120 12.34 -19.05 15.25
C GLU A 120 12.82 -17.63 14.93
N THR A 121 12.04 -16.91 14.11
CA THR A 121 12.28 -15.51 13.74
C THR A 121 10.99 -14.70 13.84
N ALA A 122 11.08 -13.49 14.38
CA ALA A 122 10.04 -12.47 14.30
C ALA A 122 10.33 -11.41 13.20
N ILE A 123 11.36 -11.66 12.38
CA ILE A 123 11.83 -10.75 11.33
C ILE A 123 11.40 -11.27 9.96
N CYS A 124 10.70 -10.45 9.17
CA CYS A 124 10.39 -10.71 7.75
C CYS A 124 11.67 -11.05 6.96
N GLY A 125 11.67 -12.18 6.26
CA GLY A 125 12.85 -12.73 5.59
C GLY A 125 14.01 -13.14 6.53
N GLY A 126 13.75 -13.36 7.83
CA GLY A 126 14.75 -13.81 8.80
C GLY A 126 15.28 -15.22 8.51
N ALA A 127 16.51 -15.47 8.95
CA ALA A 127 17.15 -16.79 8.89
C ALA A 127 16.90 -17.58 10.19
N ALA A 128 17.09 -18.90 10.13
CA ALA A 128 17.11 -19.71 11.35
C ALA A 128 18.32 -19.30 12.23
N ASN A 129 18.07 -19.05 13.51
CA ASN A 129 19.09 -18.61 14.46
C ASN A 129 19.86 -19.79 15.10
N GLY A 130 19.29 -20.99 15.05
CA GLY A 130 19.89 -22.17 15.67
C GLY A 130 20.09 -23.38 14.77
N THR A 131 20.57 -24.44 15.40
CA THR A 131 20.66 -25.80 14.82
C THR A 131 19.46 -26.66 15.24
N GLY A 132 18.34 -26.01 15.59
CA GLY A 132 17.18 -26.60 16.28
C GLY A 132 16.14 -27.22 15.34
N THR A 133 14.90 -27.32 15.82
CA THR A 133 13.80 -28.09 15.20
C THR A 133 13.57 -27.74 13.73
N SER A 134 13.86 -28.73 12.90
CA SER A 134 14.06 -28.62 11.46
C SER A 134 12.90 -28.02 10.65
N ASN A 135 12.83 -26.70 10.50
CA ASN A 135 12.05 -26.15 9.41
C ASN A 135 12.81 -26.35 8.08
N THR A 136 12.26 -27.21 7.23
CA THR A 136 12.85 -27.55 5.92
C THR A 136 12.16 -26.83 4.77
N THR A 137 11.12 -26.06 5.06
CA THR A 137 10.32 -25.33 4.08
C THR A 137 10.44 -23.83 4.29
N LYS A 138 10.60 -23.10 3.19
CA LYS A 138 10.52 -21.63 3.21
C LYS A 138 9.13 -21.20 3.64
N GLU A 139 9.08 -20.40 4.68
CA GLU A 139 7.91 -19.59 5.00
C GLU A 139 7.98 -18.24 4.30
N VAL A 140 6.80 -17.65 4.08
CA VAL A 140 6.58 -16.48 3.21
C VAL A 140 5.62 -15.48 3.88
N LEU A 141 5.24 -14.38 3.21
CA LEU A 141 4.45 -13.28 3.78
C LEU A 141 3.20 -13.73 4.58
N ARG A 142 2.40 -14.66 4.06
CA ARG A 142 1.25 -15.21 4.82
C ARG A 142 1.63 -15.81 6.18
N HIS A 143 2.74 -16.54 6.23
CA HIS A 143 3.21 -17.18 7.46
C HIS A 143 3.71 -16.14 8.45
N PHE A 144 4.42 -15.11 7.97
CA PHE A 144 4.82 -13.96 8.74
C PHE A 144 3.61 -13.26 9.38
N VAL A 145 2.58 -12.92 8.61
CA VAL A 145 1.42 -12.23 9.18
C VAL A 145 0.63 -13.10 10.15
N LYS A 146 0.58 -14.43 9.91
CA LYS A 146 -0.14 -15.37 10.77
C LYS A 146 0.57 -15.62 12.10
N ALA A 147 1.86 -15.91 12.07
CA ALA A 147 2.62 -16.33 13.25
C ALA A 147 3.29 -15.15 13.98
N THR A 148 3.86 -14.19 13.24
CA THR A 148 4.60 -13.08 13.83
C THR A 148 3.70 -11.90 14.15
N LEU A 149 2.72 -11.58 13.30
CA LEU A 149 1.71 -10.53 13.55
C LEU A 149 0.44 -11.07 14.21
N LYS A 150 0.45 -12.34 14.65
CA LYS A 150 -0.69 -13.05 15.29
C LYS A 150 -1.98 -13.12 14.46
N GLY A 151 -1.92 -12.76 13.18
CA GLY A 151 -3.07 -12.71 12.29
C GLY A 151 -4.02 -11.53 12.51
N ASP A 152 -3.76 -10.67 13.50
CA ASP A 152 -4.53 -9.45 13.80
C ASP A 152 -3.69 -8.16 13.72
N GLY A 153 -2.37 -8.28 13.66
CA GLY A 153 -1.46 -7.15 13.56
C GLY A 153 -1.06 -6.55 14.90
N SER A 154 -1.38 -7.20 16.02
CA SER A 154 -1.17 -6.68 17.38
C SER A 154 0.27 -6.72 17.88
N LYS A 155 1.16 -7.50 17.22
CA LYS A 155 2.54 -7.70 17.64
C LYS A 155 3.49 -7.60 16.45
N ASN A 156 4.75 -7.26 16.74
CA ASN A 156 5.89 -7.27 15.79
C ASN A 156 5.80 -6.35 14.57
N TRP A 157 4.82 -5.43 14.52
CA TRP A 157 4.76 -4.40 13.47
C TRP A 157 4.85 -2.99 14.06
N PRO A 158 5.69 -2.09 13.51
CA PRO A 158 6.65 -2.29 12.41
C PRO A 158 8.01 -2.85 12.86
N THR A 159 8.20 -3.10 14.16
CA THR A 159 9.47 -3.56 14.76
C THR A 159 9.30 -4.94 15.38
N SER A 160 10.25 -5.83 15.13
CA SER A 160 10.26 -7.20 15.65
C SER A 160 10.56 -7.28 17.15
N THR A 161 10.26 -8.43 17.75
CA THR A 161 10.56 -8.74 19.15
C THR A 161 11.70 -9.76 19.21
N LYS A 162 12.71 -9.46 20.03
CA LYS A 162 13.83 -10.34 20.37
C LYS A 162 13.43 -11.30 21.49
N THR A 163 14.27 -12.29 21.75
CA THR A 163 14.09 -13.23 22.87
C THR A 163 13.80 -12.48 24.18
N GLY A 164 12.78 -12.93 24.91
CA GLY A 164 12.44 -12.37 26.22
C GLY A 164 11.48 -11.19 26.13
N GLY A 165 10.71 -11.09 25.04
CA GLY A 165 9.67 -10.09 24.89
C GLY A 165 10.16 -8.65 24.67
N THR A 166 11.46 -8.45 24.42
CA THR A 166 12.03 -7.11 24.26
C THR A 166 11.99 -6.69 22.78
N PRO A 167 11.50 -5.49 22.44
CA PRO A 167 11.57 -4.98 21.06
C PRO A 167 12.99 -4.95 20.51
N SER A 168 13.14 -5.07 19.19
CA SER A 168 14.43 -4.98 18.52
C SER A 168 15.06 -3.60 18.67
N ASP A 169 16.40 -3.55 18.83
CA ASP A 169 17.16 -2.28 18.84
C ASP A 169 17.12 -1.60 17.46
N THR A 170 16.92 -2.40 16.41
CA THR A 170 16.73 -1.91 15.04
C THR A 170 15.27 -1.55 14.82
N LYS A 171 14.96 -0.28 15.05
CA LYS A 171 13.60 0.23 14.85
C LYS A 171 13.15 0.04 13.39
N ASN A 172 11.89 -0.38 13.21
CA ASN A 172 11.24 -0.59 11.92
C ASN A 172 11.87 -1.70 11.05
N ASP A 173 12.62 -2.64 11.64
CA ASP A 173 13.27 -3.74 10.92
C ASP A 173 12.31 -4.56 10.04
N ASN A 174 11.08 -4.82 10.49
CA ASN A 174 10.07 -5.50 9.69
C ASN A 174 9.53 -4.66 8.54
N ALA A 175 9.26 -3.36 8.77
CA ALA A 175 8.84 -2.47 7.69
C ALA A 175 9.94 -2.31 6.62
N GLU A 176 11.20 -2.21 7.04
CA GLU A 176 12.36 -2.14 6.15
C GLU A 176 12.53 -3.43 5.34
N ALA A 177 12.39 -4.59 5.99
CA ALA A 177 12.48 -5.89 5.32
C ALA A 177 11.37 -6.06 4.27
N VAL A 178 10.12 -5.73 4.61
CA VAL A 178 8.99 -5.77 3.66
C VAL A 178 9.25 -4.81 2.50
N ALA A 179 9.62 -3.55 2.76
CA ALA A 179 9.91 -2.57 1.72
C ALA A 179 10.99 -3.07 0.74
N LYS A 180 12.08 -3.64 1.25
CA LYS A 180 13.17 -4.20 0.44
C LYS A 180 12.73 -5.35 -0.45
N ASP A 181 11.80 -6.19 -0.01
CA ASP A 181 11.30 -7.27 -0.83
C ASP A 181 10.30 -6.74 -1.88
N LEU A 182 9.44 -5.78 -1.53
CA LEU A 182 8.53 -5.14 -2.48
C LEU A 182 9.26 -4.39 -3.59
N THR A 183 10.36 -3.68 -3.28
CA THR A 183 11.13 -2.94 -4.30
C THR A 183 11.97 -3.84 -5.21
N LYS A 184 12.15 -5.12 -4.87
CA LYS A 184 12.82 -6.13 -5.71
C LYS A 184 11.90 -6.86 -6.68
N LEU A 185 10.58 -6.71 -6.53
CA LEU A 185 9.61 -7.30 -7.45
C LEU A 185 9.78 -6.75 -8.88
N THR A 186 9.23 -7.48 -9.86
CA THR A 186 9.17 -6.98 -11.24
C THR A 186 8.27 -5.75 -11.34
N SER A 187 8.41 -4.93 -12.40
CA SER A 187 7.61 -3.73 -12.57
C SER A 187 6.10 -4.00 -12.58
N GLU A 188 5.66 -5.11 -13.18
CA GLU A 188 4.25 -5.53 -13.20
C GLU A 188 3.76 -5.92 -11.80
N GLU A 189 4.54 -6.72 -11.07
CA GLU A 189 4.22 -7.12 -9.69
C GLU A 189 4.20 -5.92 -8.74
N LYS A 190 5.07 -4.92 -8.94
CA LYS A 190 5.06 -3.67 -8.19
C LYS A 190 3.76 -2.90 -8.40
N THR A 191 3.28 -2.78 -9.64
CA THR A 191 2.00 -2.12 -9.94
C THR A 191 0.84 -2.83 -9.25
N ILE A 192 0.84 -4.17 -9.26
CA ILE A 192 -0.17 -4.97 -8.57
C ILE A 192 -0.13 -4.71 -7.05
N VAL A 193 1.05 -4.80 -6.44
CA VAL A 193 1.22 -4.57 -5.00
C VAL A 193 0.82 -3.15 -4.61
N ALA A 194 1.23 -2.15 -5.40
CA ALA A 194 0.86 -0.76 -5.18
C ALA A 194 -0.67 -0.57 -5.18
N GLY A 195 -1.37 -1.18 -6.13
CA GLY A 195 -2.83 -1.16 -6.18
C GLY A 195 -3.49 -1.87 -4.99
N LEU A 196 -2.93 -3.01 -4.56
CA LEU A 196 -3.42 -3.72 -3.37
C LEU A 196 -3.22 -2.92 -2.09
N LEU A 197 -2.04 -2.32 -1.89
CA LEU A 197 -1.74 -1.47 -0.74
C LEU A 197 -2.70 -0.28 -0.67
N ALA A 198 -2.90 0.42 -1.79
CA ALA A 198 -3.85 1.53 -1.86
C ALA A 198 -5.26 1.07 -1.46
N LYS A 199 -5.75 -0.03 -2.05
CA LYS A 199 -7.08 -0.55 -1.75
C LYS A 199 -7.26 -0.96 -0.28
N THR A 200 -6.24 -1.56 0.33
CA THR A 200 -6.33 -2.05 1.72
C THR A 200 -6.16 -0.95 2.75
N ILE A 201 -5.32 0.05 2.47
CA ILE A 201 -4.99 1.11 3.44
C ILE A 201 -5.97 2.28 3.35
N GLU A 202 -6.55 2.56 2.18
CA GLU A 202 -7.61 3.57 2.03
C GLU A 202 -8.97 3.12 2.58
N GLY A 203 -9.11 1.86 3.03
CA GLY A 203 -10.38 1.35 3.52
C GLY A 203 -11.41 1.21 2.39
N GLY A 204 -11.00 0.60 1.27
CA GLY A 204 -11.88 0.29 0.16
C GLY A 204 -12.88 -0.81 0.48
N GLU A 205 -13.85 -0.55 1.37
CA GLU A 205 -15.19 -1.07 1.13
C GLU A 205 -15.64 -0.46 -0.19
N VAL A 206 -15.40 -1.20 -1.27
CA VAL A 206 -16.07 -0.97 -2.54
C VAL A 206 -17.54 -1.16 -2.21
N VAL A 207 -18.26 -0.05 -1.98
CA VAL A 207 -19.70 -0.05 -2.19
C VAL A 207 -19.85 -0.48 -3.63
N GLU A 208 -20.26 -1.73 -3.81
CA GLU A 208 -20.69 -2.29 -5.07
C GLU A 208 -21.87 -1.40 -5.49
N ILE A 209 -21.62 -0.38 -6.31
CA ILE A 209 -22.70 0.41 -6.93
C ILE A 209 -23.36 -0.53 -7.93
N ARG A 210 -24.26 -1.38 -7.44
CA ARG A 210 -25.20 -2.11 -8.28
C ARG A 210 -26.12 -1.06 -8.91
N ALA A 211 -25.91 -0.88 -10.20
CA ALA A 211 -26.53 0.09 -11.10
C ALA A 211 -26.00 1.53 -10.98
N VAL A 212 -25.01 1.83 -11.83
CA VAL A 212 -24.94 3.16 -12.45
C VAL A 212 -26.16 3.26 -13.38
N SER A 213 -27.29 3.74 -12.87
CA SER A 213 -28.32 4.30 -13.75
C SER A 213 -27.72 5.54 -14.39
N SER A 214 -27.68 5.60 -15.71
CA SER A 214 -27.11 6.68 -16.55
C SER A 214 -27.69 8.09 -16.30
N THR A 215 -28.46 8.28 -15.23
CA THR A 215 -29.19 9.49 -14.88
C THR A 215 -28.56 10.29 -13.74
N SER A 216 -27.50 9.81 -13.07
CA SER A 216 -26.82 10.57 -11.99
C SER A 216 -25.39 11.01 -12.29
N VAL A 217 -24.86 10.76 -13.49
CA VAL A 217 -23.60 11.40 -13.98
C VAL A 217 -23.88 12.77 -14.63
N MET A 218 -25.14 13.21 -14.69
CA MET A 218 -25.53 14.53 -15.22
C MET A 218 -25.88 15.54 -14.12
N VAL A 219 -24.95 15.80 -13.19
CA VAL A 219 -25.05 17.02 -12.35
C VAL A 219 -23.71 17.74 -12.31
N ASN A 220 -23.29 18.23 -13.48
CA ASN A 220 -22.66 19.55 -13.64
C ASN A 220 -22.37 19.96 -15.10
N ALA A 221 -22.76 19.16 -16.10
CA ALA A 221 -22.82 19.65 -17.49
C ALA A 221 -24.19 20.31 -17.85
N TRP A 222 -25.21 20.18 -16.98
CA TRP A 222 -26.57 20.64 -17.26
C TRP A 222 -27.05 21.83 -16.41
N PHE A 223 -26.24 22.31 -15.46
CA PHE A 223 -26.58 23.53 -14.70
C PHE A 223 -25.98 24.82 -15.28
N GLU A 224 -25.03 24.74 -16.23
CA GLU A 224 -24.52 25.94 -16.93
C GLU A 224 -25.16 26.18 -18.30
N VAL A 225 -25.66 25.16 -19.01
CA VAL A 225 -26.28 25.37 -20.33
C VAL A 225 -27.64 26.10 -20.22
N THR A 226 -28.40 25.88 -19.15
CA THR A 226 -29.70 26.56 -18.96
C THR A 226 -29.56 28.02 -18.51
N ARG A 227 -28.40 28.42 -17.96
CA ARG A 227 -28.15 29.83 -17.59
C ARG A 227 -27.61 30.67 -18.74
N LEU A 228 -27.07 30.05 -19.79
CA LEU A 228 -26.61 30.74 -20.99
C LEU A 228 -27.72 30.94 -22.05
N PHE A 229 -28.79 30.15 -22.06
CA PHE A 229 -29.91 30.34 -23.00
C PHE A 229 -31.00 31.33 -22.56
N ASN A 230 -30.98 31.82 -21.31
CA ASN A 230 -31.99 32.77 -20.80
C ASN A 230 -31.47 34.21 -20.62
N ILE A 231 -30.28 34.53 -21.13
CA ILE A 231 -29.73 35.90 -21.17
C ILE A 231 -29.82 36.52 -22.58
N GLU A 232 -30.12 35.75 -23.63
CA GLU A 232 -30.24 36.27 -25.01
C GLU A 232 -31.70 36.48 -25.51
N CYS A 233 -32.69 36.58 -24.63
CA CYS A 233 -34.07 36.96 -25.02
C CYS A 233 -34.63 38.16 -24.24
N ASN A 234 -33.78 39.10 -23.83
CA ASN A 234 -34.21 40.44 -23.40
C ASN A 234 -33.18 41.51 -23.81
N ASN A 235 -33.10 41.74 -25.12
CA ASN A 235 -32.91 43.06 -25.74
C ASN A 235 -33.34 42.98 -27.20
#